data_AF-A0A9E8ZG62-F1
#
_entry.id   AF-A0A9E8ZG62-F1
#
_cell.length_a   1.000
_cell.length_b   1.000
_cell.length_c   1.000
_cell.angle_alpha   90.00
_cell.angle_beta   90.00
_cell.angle_gamma   90.00
#
_symmetry.space_group_name_H-M   'P 1'
#
loop_
_entity.id
_entity.type
_entity.pdbx_description
1 polymer ?
#
loop_
_entity_poly.entity_id
_entity_poly.type
_entity_poly.pdbx_seq_one_letter_code
_entity_poly.pdbx_strand_id
1 'polypeptide(L)' 'MNKVAIDRTALPSSLQATLTDLATKLADRKGEVVDLLSGEQPAKSRHVDLEYLCCTWWEGCYYCQDQNQQWHRVKCFI' A
#
# COMPACT_ATOMS: atom_id res chain seq x y z
N MET A 1 -14.51 15.72 11.02
CA MET A 1 -14.44 14.31 10.57
C MET A 1 -13.50 14.23 9.38
N ASN A 2 -12.21 13.98 9.62
CA ASN A 2 -11.20 13.98 8.56
C ASN A 2 -11.29 12.65 7.80
N LYS A 3 -11.80 12.69 6.56
CA LYS A 3 -11.71 11.55 5.64
C LYS A 3 -10.23 11.32 5.35
N VAL A 4 -9.68 10.21 5.83
CA VAL A 4 -8.37 9.72 5.38
C VAL A 4 -8.55 9.42 3.89
N ALA A 5 -8.09 10.33 3.04
CA ALA A 5 -8.11 10.14 1.60
C ALA A 5 -7.04 9.11 1.24
N ILE A 6 -7.41 7.83 1.29
CA ILE A 6 -6.74 6.84 0.47
C ILE A 6 -7.14 7.22 -0.95
N ASP A 7 -6.15 7.54 -1.75
CA ASP A 7 -6.30 7.81 -3.17
C ASP A 7 -6.81 6.53 -3.82
N ARG A 8 -8.14 6.39 -3.88
CA ARG A 8 -8.88 5.27 -4.48
C ARG A 8 -8.87 5.36 -6.01
N THR A 9 -7.91 6.06 -6.61
CA THR A 9 -7.74 6.05 -8.05
C THR A 9 -7.20 4.67 -8.42
N ALA A 10 -8.02 3.92 -9.16
CA ALA A 10 -7.64 2.59 -9.62
C ALA A 10 -6.31 2.68 -10.38
N LEU A 11 -5.30 1.94 -9.91
CA LEU A 11 -4.03 1.87 -10.60
C LEU A 11 -4.22 1.24 -11.99
N PRO A 12 -3.45 1.67 -13.01
CA PRO A 12 -3.47 1.02 -14.32
C PRO A 12 -3.24 -0.50 -14.20
N SER A 13 -3.92 -1.29 -15.04
CA SER A 13 -3.82 -2.76 -15.00
C SER A 13 -2.40 -3.26 -15.23
N SER A 14 -1.61 -2.56 -16.04
CA SER A 14 -0.19 -2.86 -16.23
C SER A 14 0.60 -2.75 -14.91
N LEU A 15 0.34 -1.71 -14.13
CA LEU A 15 0.98 -1.53 -12.83
C LEU A 15 0.48 -2.56 -11.81
N GLN A 16 -0.81 -2.88 -11.79
CA GLN A 16 -1.37 -3.96 -10.95
C GLN A 16 -0.63 -5.29 -11.19
N ALA A 17 -0.40 -5.64 -12.46
CA ALA A 17 0.31 -6.86 -12.84
C ALA A 17 1.79 -6.82 -12.42
N THR A 18 2.48 -5.70 -12.66
CA THR A 18 3.88 -5.51 -12.22
C THR A 18 4.02 -5.65 -10.70
N LEU A 19 3.14 -5.02 -9.92
CA LEU A 19 3.19 -5.09 -8.46
C LEU A 19 2.91 -6.51 -7.96
N THR A 20 2.00 -7.23 -8.61
CA THR A 20 1.72 -8.64 -8.30
C THR A 20 2.93 -9.52 -8.56
N ASP A 21 3.59 -9.38 -9.71
CA ASP A 21 4.81 -10.12 -10.02
C ASP A 21 5.94 -9.81 -9.02
N LEU A 22 6.12 -8.53 -8.66
CA LEU A 22 7.11 -8.11 -7.67
C LEU A 22 6.82 -8.68 -6.28
N ALA A 23 5.56 -8.71 -5.85
CA ALA A 23 5.17 -9.24 -4.55
C ALA A 23 5.44 -10.75 -4.42
N THR A 24 5.51 -11.49 -5.53
CA THR A 24 5.93 -12.90 -5.49
C THR A 24 7.45 -13.08 -5.34
N LYS A 25 8.23 -12.05 -5.64
CA LYS A 25 9.71 -12.08 -5.67
C LYS A 25 10.35 -11.36 -4.50
N LEU A 26 9.66 -10.39 -3.92
CA LEU A 26 10.15 -9.52 -2.86
C LEU A 26 9.49 -9.88 -1.53
N ALA A 27 10.19 -9.55 -0.44
CA ALA A 27 9.63 -9.68 0.90
C ALA A 27 8.45 -8.72 1.10
N ASP A 28 7.44 -9.16 1.85
CA ASP A 28 6.33 -8.32 2.28
C ASP A 28 6.84 -7.18 3.16
N ARG A 29 6.44 -5.95 2.79
CA ARG A 29 6.79 -4.71 3.49
C ARG A 29 5.64 -4.12 4.28
N LYS A 30 4.56 -4.87 4.53
CA LYS A 30 3.41 -4.37 5.30
C LYS A 30 3.81 -3.84 6.67
N GLY A 31 4.65 -4.55 7.42
CA GLY A 31 5.13 -4.09 8.73
C GLY A 31 5.86 -2.75 8.65
N GLU A 32 6.76 -2.60 7.69
CA GLU A 32 7.49 -1.35 7.42
C GLU A 32 6.53 -0.18 7.13
N VAL A 33 5.48 -0.42 6.32
CA VAL A 33 4.47 0.59 6.01
C VAL A 33 3.64 0.96 7.24
N VAL A 34 3.24 -0.03 8.06
CA VAL A 34 2.48 0.19 9.31
C VAL A 34 3.29 1.03 10.29
N ASP A 35 4.55 0.67 10.52
CA ASP A 35 5.46 1.38 11.42
C ASP A 35 5.67 2.81 10.93
N LEU A 36 5.94 2.99 9.64
CA LEU A 36 6.17 4.31 9.06
C LEU A 36 4.93 5.22 9.18
N LEU A 37 3.75 4.68 8.89
CA LEU A 37 2.51 5.45 9.00
C LEU A 37 2.09 5.67 10.46
N SER A 38 2.57 4.87 11.41
CA SER A 38 2.17 4.98 12.82
C SER A 38 2.55 6.34 13.42
N GLY A 39 3.71 6.89 13.03
CA GLY A 39 4.20 8.19 13.48
C GLY A 39 3.56 9.39 12.77
N GLU A 40 3.17 9.24 11.51
CA GLU A 40 2.68 10.36 10.69
C GLU A 40 1.14 10.38 10.55
N GLN A 41 0.54 9.21 10.33
CA GLN A 41 -0.87 9.01 10.00
C GLN A 41 -1.42 7.77 10.71
N PRO A 42 -1.60 7.79 12.04
CA PRO A 42 -2.00 6.61 12.83
C PRO A 42 -3.27 5.92 12.33
N ALA A 43 -4.26 6.70 11.89
CA ALA A 43 -5.50 6.16 11.32
C ALA A 43 -5.26 5.38 10.01
N LYS A 44 -4.34 5.86 9.17
CA LYS A 44 -3.95 5.18 7.93
C LYS A 44 -3.10 3.94 8.20
N SER A 45 -2.18 4.02 9.17
CA SER A 45 -1.42 2.86 9.67
C SER A 45 -2.36 1.73 10.10
N ARG A 46 -3.33 2.03 10.97
CA ARG A 46 -4.32 1.04 11.42
C ARG A 46 -5.16 0.49 10.26
N HIS A 47 -5.55 1.34 9.31
CA HIS A 47 -6.28 0.87 8.13
C HIS A 47 -5.42 -0.09 7.30
N VAL A 48 -4.13 0.23 7.11
CA VAL A 48 -3.22 -0.65 6.36
C VAL A 48 -3.04 -1.99 7.04
N ASP A 49 -2.93 -1.98 8.37
CA ASP A 49 -2.78 -3.19 9.16
C ASP A 49 -4.00 -4.12 9.07
N LEU A 50 -5.20 -3.55 9.01
CA LEU A 50 -6.46 -4.32 8.99
C LEU A 50 -6.89 -4.76 7.59
N GLU A 51 -6.73 -3.90 6.58
CA GLU A 51 -7.43 -4.06 5.29
C GLU A 51 -6.51 -4.58 4.16
N TYR A 52 -5.19 -4.47 4.31
CA TYR A 52 -4.24 -4.96 3.30
C TYR A 52 -3.57 -6.26 3.72
N LEU A 53 -3.30 -7.12 2.73
CA LEU A 53 -2.68 -8.42 2.89
C LEU A 53 -1.16 -8.30 2.91
N CYS A 54 -0.59 -7.56 1.97
CA CYS A 54 0.84 -7.35 1.83
C CYS A 54 1.12 -5.98 1.21
N CYS A 55 2.36 -5.52 1.32
CA CYS A 55 2.84 -4.30 0.68
C CYS A 55 4.16 -4.51 -0.04
N THR A 56 4.40 -3.72 -1.09
CA THR A 56 5.64 -3.69 -1.86
C THR A 56 6.07 -2.25 -2.13
N TRP A 57 7.32 -2.09 -2.52
CA TRP A 57 7.90 -0.82 -2.92
C TRP A 57 8.14 -0.80 -4.43
N TRP A 58 7.70 0.26 -5.09
CA TRP A 58 7.91 0.46 -6.52
C TRP A 58 8.04 1.95 -6.83
N GLU A 59 9.07 2.33 -7.60
CA GLU A 59 9.24 3.69 -8.15
C GLU A 59 9.00 4.81 -7.11
N GLY A 60 9.58 4.69 -5.90
CA GLY A 60 9.48 5.75 -4.89
C GLY A 60 8.21 5.73 -4.02
N CYS A 61 7.35 4.72 -4.18
CA CYS A 61 6.09 4.60 -3.45
C CYS A 61 5.89 3.20 -2.85
N TYR A 62 5.22 3.16 -1.68
CA TYR A 62 4.63 1.94 -1.15
C TYR A 62 3.24 1.71 -1.73
N TYR A 63 3.02 0.48 -2.16
CA TYR A 63 1.75 -0.05 -2.62
C TYR A 63 1.34 -1.22 -1.75
N CYS A 64 0.05 -1.33 -1.42
CA CYS A 64 -0.47 -2.42 -0.63
C CYS A 64 -1.65 -3.10 -1.34
N GLN A 65 -1.71 -4.42 -1.26
CA GLN A 65 -2.73 -5.24 -1.89
C GLN A 65 -3.87 -5.51 -0.91
N ASP A 66 -5.11 -5.25 -1.32
CA ASP A 66 -6.30 -5.49 -0.51
C ASP A 66 -6.77 -6.95 -0.60
N GLN A 67 -7.84 -7.27 0.14
CA GLN A 67 -8.46 -8.60 0.11
C GLN A 67 -9.03 -8.99 -1.26
N ASN A 68 -9.28 -8.02 -2.16
CA ASN A 68 -9.75 -8.23 -3.52
C ASN A 68 -8.59 -8.32 -4.53
N GLN A 69 -7.36 -8.51 -4.03
CA GLN A 69 -6.13 -8.57 -4.83
C GLN A 69 -5.84 -7.28 -5.63
N GLN A 70 -6.43 -6.16 -5.25
CA GLN A 70 -6.17 -4.86 -5.88
C GLN A 70 -5.06 -4.14 -5.14
N TRP A 71 -4.08 -3.64 -5.88
CA TRP A 71 -3.03 -2.78 -5.35
C TRP A 71 -3.51 -1.34 -5.26
N HIS A 72 -3.16 -0.71 -4.14
CA HIS A 72 -3.45 0.68 -3.83
C HIS A 72 -2.17 1.40 -3.44
N ARG A 73 -2.03 2.65 -3.90
CA ARG A 73 -0.90 3.51 -3.52
C ARG A 73 -1.12 4.06 -2.12
N VAL A 74 -0.23 3.71 -1.20
CA VAL A 74 -0.37 4.07 0.21
C VAL A 74 0.48 5.27 0.59
N LYS A 75 1.73 5.37 0.11
CA LYS A 75 2.59 6.53 0.36
C LYS A 75 3.64 6.66 -0.72
N CYS A 76 3.98 7.88 -1.10
CA CYS A 76 5.11 8.20 -1.99
C CYS A 76 6.08 9.15 -1.29
N PHE A 77 7.33 9.12 -1.73
CA PHE A 77 8.42 9.97 -1.23
C PHE A 77 8.97 10.93 -2.30
N ILE A 78 8.27 11.05 -3.44
CA ILE A 78 8.58 11.97 -4.54
C ILE A 78 8.02 13.36 -4.22
#